data_AF-A0A1V4S830-F1
#
_entry.id   AF-A0A1V4S830-F1
#
_cell.length_a   1.000
_cell.length_b   1.000
_cell.length_c   1.000
_cell.angle_alpha   90.00
_cell.angle_beta   90.00
_cell.angle_gamma   90.00
#
_symmetry.space_group_name_H-M   'P 1'
#
loop_
_entity.id
_entity.type
_entity.pdbx_description
1 polymer ?
#
loop_
_entity_poly.entity_id
_entity_poly.type
_entity_poly.pdbx_seq_one_letter_code
_entity_poly.pdbx_strand_id
1 'polypeptide(L)'
;MHRSSIGEILTDTCGLSEESLNIALKTREEKGGRLGEILLRQKTVSEYDILKARSIQFDIPFLPTLPAEDLKTEFTEKIPIQFLKKYKMVPVITSEDAFIAVNDPFLFQPLDDIQIILGSSGMKVALAPLSS
;
A
#
# COMPACT_ATOMS: atom_id res chain seq x y z
N MET A 1 10.27 15.06 -14.45
CA MET A 1 9.15 14.50 -13.66
C MET A 1 9.44 14.81 -12.20
N HIS A 2 8.76 15.77 -11.60
CA HIS A 2 8.85 16.00 -10.15
C HIS A 2 8.10 14.84 -9.49
N ARG A 3 8.84 13.83 -9.03
CA ARG A 3 8.26 12.76 -8.22
C ARG A 3 8.09 13.35 -6.82
N SER A 4 6.91 13.93 -6.54
CA SER A 4 6.65 14.56 -5.24
C SER A 4 7.00 13.58 -4.13
N SER A 5 7.77 14.06 -3.15
CA SER A 5 8.16 13.23 -2.03
C SER A 5 6.91 12.89 -1.21
N ILE A 6 6.90 11.73 -0.53
CA ILE A 6 5.75 11.38 0.31
C ILE A 6 5.52 12.43 1.42
N GLY A 7 6.58 13.11 1.86
CA GLY A 7 6.50 14.20 2.83
C GLY A 7 5.70 15.39 2.29
N GLU A 8 6.03 15.87 1.08
CA GLU A 8 5.29 16.96 0.42
C GLU A 8 3.83 16.58 0.19
N ILE A 9 3.59 15.37 -0.31
CA ILE A 9 2.22 14.90 -0.54
C ILE A 9 1.43 14.88 0.78
N LEU A 10 2.02 14.40 1.87
CA LEU A 10 1.35 14.39 3.18
C LEU A 10 1.12 15.80 3.74
N THR A 11 2.02 16.74 3.48
CA THR A 11 1.82 18.15 3.82
C THR A 11 0.63 18.72 3.05
N ASP A 12 0.55 18.46 1.75
CA ASP A 12 -0.53 18.94 0.88
C ASP A 12 -1.88 18.26 1.15
N THR A 13 -1.91 16.94 1.40
CA THR A 13 -3.17 16.17 1.48
C THR A 13 -3.72 16.01 2.89
N CYS A 14 -2.85 16.02 3.90
CA CYS A 14 -3.20 15.69 5.28
C CYS A 14 -2.83 16.80 6.27
N GLY A 15 -2.24 17.91 5.79
CA GLY A 15 -1.84 19.03 6.64
C GLY A 15 -0.66 18.71 7.56
N LEU A 16 0.21 17.77 7.16
CA LEU A 16 1.43 17.48 7.91
C LEU A 16 2.28 18.74 8.03
N SER A 17 2.47 19.23 9.26
CA SER A 17 3.31 20.40 9.50
C SER A 17 4.76 20.17 9.08
N GLU A 18 5.41 21.23 8.57
CA GLU A 18 6.83 21.19 8.22
C GLU A 18 7.72 20.82 9.42
N GLU A 19 7.34 21.23 10.63
CA GLU A 19 8.05 20.87 11.85
C GLU A 19 8.00 19.36 12.10
N SER A 20 6.81 18.76 11.99
CA SER A 20 6.65 17.30 12.12
C SER A 20 7.40 16.54 11.04
N LEU A 21 7.38 17.03 9.80
CA LEU A 21 8.14 16.45 8.69
C LEU A 21 9.64 16.50 8.97
N ASN A 22 10.16 17.63 9.44
CA ASN A 22 11.58 17.79 9.78
C ASN A 22 12.00 16.86 10.93
N ILE A 23 11.18 16.71 11.97
CA ILE A 23 11.44 15.78 13.08
C ILE A 23 11.51 14.33 12.55
N ALA A 24 10.60 13.95 11.65
CA ALA A 24 10.59 12.63 11.04
C ALA A 24 11.81 12.40 10.13
N LEU A 25 12.24 13.41 9.37
CA LEU A 25 13.45 13.35 8.53
C LEU A 25 14.71 13.19 9.38
N LYS A 26 14.87 13.94 10.48
CA LYS A 26 15.98 13.77 11.43
C LYS A 26 15.98 12.37 12.03
N THR A 27 14.81 11.89 12.48
CA THR A 27 14.68 10.54 13.04
C THR A 27 15.10 9.47 12.01
N ARG A 28 14.76 9.67 10.73
CA ARG A 28 15.16 8.80 9.63
C ARG A 28 16.68 8.80 9.41
N GLU A 29 17.32 9.96 9.53
CA GLU A 29 18.77 10.08 9.39
C GLU A 29 19.51 9.38 10.53
N GLU A 30 19.02 9.54 11.77
CA GLU A 30 19.64 8.95 12.96
C GLU A 30 19.39 7.43 13.10
N LYS A 31 18.17 6.98 12.81
CA LYS A 31 17.73 5.59 13.09
C LYS A 31 17.49 4.75 11.83
N GLY A 32 17.54 5.36 10.65
CA GLY A 32 17.12 4.72 9.41
C GLY A 32 15.60 4.53 9.32
N GLY A 33 15.18 3.74 8.33
CA GLY A 33 13.78 3.37 8.12
C GLY A 33 13.03 4.22 7.10
N ARG A 34 11.72 3.99 7.01
CA ARG A 34 10.83 4.65 6.04
C ARG A 34 10.14 5.85 6.68
N LEU A 35 10.14 6.98 5.97
CA LEU A 35 9.55 8.24 6.46
C LEU A 35 8.09 8.07 6.90
N GLY A 36 7.27 7.38 6.09
CA GLY A 36 5.87 7.13 6.44
C GLY A 36 5.68 6.30 7.72
N GLU A 37 6.54 5.32 7.98
CA GLU A 37 6.46 4.52 9.23
C GLU A 37 6.88 5.36 10.45
N ILE A 38 7.85 6.26 10.28
CA ILE A 38 8.28 7.17 11.34
C ILE A 38 7.15 8.14 11.68
N LEU A 39 6.51 8.74 10.67
CA LEU A 39 5.37 9.63 10.84
C LEU A 39 4.18 8.92 11.50
N LEU A 40 3.90 7.68 11.10
CA LEU A 40 2.86 6.85 11.72
C LEU A 40 3.17 6.58 13.20
N ARG A 41 4.43 6.27 13.54
CA ARG A 41 4.88 6.07 14.94
C ARG A 41 4.80 7.35 15.77
N GLN A 42 5.06 8.50 15.15
CA GLN A 42 4.92 9.82 15.77
C GLN A 42 3.45 10.26 15.91
N LYS A 43 2.49 9.48 15.36
CA LYS A 43 1.05 9.80 15.34
C LYS A 43 0.71 11.13 14.67
N THR A 44 1.59 11.59 13.79
CA THR A 44 1.39 12.82 13.00
C THR A 44 0.56 12.56 11.75
N VAL A 45 0.47 11.31 11.31
CA VAL A 45 -0.35 10.84 10.19
C VAL A 45 -0.93 9.46 10.52
N SER A 46 -2.07 9.10 9.91
CA SER A 46 -2.68 7.77 10.03
C SER A 46 -2.21 6.82 8.91
N GLU A 47 -2.53 5.53 9.03
CA GLU A 47 -2.26 4.56 7.95
C GLU A 47 -3.00 4.95 6.67
N TYR A 48 -4.24 5.44 6.79
CA TYR A 48 -5.04 5.93 5.67
C TYR A 48 -4.36 7.11 4.96
N ASP A 49 -3.79 8.04 5.71
CA ASP A 49 -3.06 9.18 5.14
C ASP A 49 -1.83 8.72 4.36
N ILE A 50 -1.07 7.76 4.91
CA ILE A 50 0.08 7.17 4.23
C ILE A 50 -0.34 6.47 2.93
N LEU A 51 -1.40 5.67 2.97
CA LEU A 51 -1.89 4.94 1.79
C LEU A 51 -2.42 5.90 0.72
N LYS A 52 -3.15 6.94 1.11
CA LYS A 52 -3.63 7.99 0.20
C LYS A 52 -2.48 8.78 -0.42
N ALA A 53 -1.47 9.15 0.38
CA ALA A 53 -0.29 9.83 -0.15
C ALA A 53 0.49 8.95 -1.13
N ARG A 54 0.62 7.65 -0.83
CA ARG A 54 1.24 6.67 -1.74
C ARG A 54 0.44 6.49 -3.03
N SER A 55 -0.89 6.50 -2.95
CA SER A 55 -1.76 6.43 -4.12
C SER A 55 -1.43 7.54 -5.11
N ILE A 56 -1.31 8.78 -4.61
CA ILE A 56 -0.93 9.95 -5.42
C ILE A 56 0.53 9.83 -5.90
N GLN A 57 1.43 9.37 -5.04
CA GLN A 57 2.86 9.28 -5.36
C GLN A 57 3.16 8.30 -6.50
N PHE A 58 2.42 7.19 -6.56
CA PHE A 58 2.64 6.09 -7.50
C PHE A 58 1.57 5.98 -8.57
N ASP A 59 0.56 6.84 -8.55
CA ASP A 59 -0.62 6.76 -9.43
C ASP A 59 -1.35 5.41 -9.33
N ILE A 60 -1.43 4.86 -8.11
CA ILE A 60 -2.08 3.58 -7.81
C ILE A 60 -3.41 3.88 -7.10
N PRO A 61 -4.55 3.32 -7.53
CA PRO A 61 -5.83 3.57 -6.88
C PRO A 61 -5.83 3.11 -5.41
N PHE A 62 -6.39 3.92 -4.52
CA PHE A 62 -6.59 3.57 -3.11
C PHE A 62 -8.04 3.13 -2.87
N LEU A 63 -8.20 1.89 -2.39
CA LEU A 63 -9.48 1.29 -2.00
C LEU A 63 -9.50 1.13 -0.48
N PRO A 64 -10.23 1.99 0.27
CA PRO A 64 -10.34 1.88 1.72
C PRO A 64 -11.12 0.65 2.18
N THR A 65 -11.91 0.06 1.29
CA THR A 65 -12.69 -1.16 1.53
C THR A 65 -12.61 -2.03 0.30
N LEU A 66 -12.33 -3.32 0.50
CA LEU A 66 -12.32 -4.30 -0.57
C LEU A 66 -13.75 -4.77 -0.85
N PRO A 67 -14.12 -5.01 -2.13
CA PRO A 67 -15.40 -5.63 -2.43
C PRO A 67 -15.43 -7.03 -1.83
N ALA A 68 -16.45 -7.32 -1.02
CA ALA A 68 -16.64 -8.63 -0.40
C ALA A 68 -17.63 -9.51 -1.20
N GLU A 69 -18.53 -8.89 -1.96
CA GLU A 69 -19.47 -9.59 -2.83
C GLU A 69 -18.75 -10.18 -4.05
N ASP A 70 -19.16 -11.40 -4.43
CA ASP A 70 -18.67 -12.13 -5.61
C ASP A 70 -17.14 -12.34 -5.68
N LEU A 71 -16.44 -12.28 -4.53
CA LEU A 71 -15.03 -12.62 -4.45
C LEU A 71 -14.78 -14.10 -4.74
N LYS A 72 -14.01 -14.37 -5.79
CA LYS A 72 -13.51 -15.72 -6.08
C LYS A 72 -12.32 -16.03 -5.20
N THR A 73 -12.44 -17.05 -4.34
CA THR A 73 -11.38 -17.46 -3.40
C THR A 73 -10.50 -18.60 -3.95
N GLU A 74 -10.64 -18.96 -5.22
CA GLU A 74 -9.88 -20.04 -5.88
C GLU A 74 -8.35 -19.84 -5.77
N PHE A 75 -7.88 -18.60 -5.66
CA PHE A 75 -6.47 -18.28 -5.45
C PHE A 75 -5.89 -18.89 -4.17
N THR A 76 -6.72 -19.15 -3.15
CA THR A 76 -6.28 -19.75 -1.88
C THR A 76 -5.83 -21.20 -2.01
N GLU A 77 -6.22 -21.89 -3.09
CA GLU A 77 -5.72 -23.23 -3.42
C GLU A 77 -4.28 -23.19 -3.96
N LYS A 78 -3.91 -22.06 -4.58
CA LYS A 78 -2.59 -21.87 -5.20
C LYS A 78 -1.62 -21.10 -4.31
N ILE A 79 -2.13 -20.17 -3.49
CA ILE A 79 -1.32 -19.28 -2.67
C ILE A 79 -1.64 -19.50 -1.19
N PRO A 80 -0.66 -19.89 -0.36
CA PRO A 80 -0.87 -20.04 1.07
C PRO A 80 -1.34 -18.75 1.72
N ILE A 81 -2.39 -18.82 2.55
CA ILE A 81 -2.92 -17.67 3.30
C ILE A 81 -1.83 -17.00 4.15
N GLN A 82 -0.87 -17.77 4.67
CA GLN A 82 0.26 -17.22 5.43
C GLN A 82 1.16 -16.30 4.59
N PHE A 83 1.34 -16.59 3.30
CA PHE A 83 2.08 -15.74 2.37
C PHE A 83 1.36 -14.41 2.17
N LEU A 84 0.04 -14.46 1.89
CA LEU A 84 -0.82 -13.29 1.73
C LEU A 84 -0.78 -12.40 2.98
N LYS A 85 -0.91 -12.98 4.18
CA LYS A 85 -0.82 -12.25 5.45
C LYS A 85 0.58 -11.68 5.71
N LYS A 86 1.63 -12.43 5.40
CA LYS A 86 3.02 -12.00 5.59
C LYS A 86 3.35 -10.77 4.75
N TYR A 87 2.95 -10.77 3.48
CA TYR A 87 3.23 -9.68 2.55
C TYR A 87 2.12 -8.65 2.47
N LYS A 88 1.01 -8.85 3.19
CA LYS A 88 -0.12 -7.92 3.26
C LYS A 88 -0.71 -7.66 1.86
N MET A 89 -0.92 -8.74 1.13
CA MET A 89 -1.44 -8.73 -0.23
C MET A 89 -2.61 -9.69 -0.36
N VAL A 90 -3.62 -9.32 -1.13
CA VAL A 90 -4.80 -10.15 -1.38
C VAL A 90 -5.21 -10.00 -2.84
N PRO A 91 -5.26 -11.09 -3.63
CA PRO A 91 -5.91 -11.08 -4.93
C PRO A 91 -7.41 -10.84 -4.75
N VAL A 92 -7.94 -9.83 -5.43
CA VAL A 92 -9.36 -9.51 -5.49
C VAL A 92 -9.82 -9.79 -6.91
N ILE A 93 -10.58 -10.86 -7.07
CA ILE A 93 -11.08 -11.32 -8.37
C ILE A 93 -12.59 -11.42 -8.26
N THR A 94 -13.30 -10.54 -8.96
CA THR A 94 -14.75 -10.54 -9.10
C THR A 94 -15.13 -10.90 -10.55
N SER A 95 -16.42 -10.88 -10.86
CA SER A 95 -16.90 -11.06 -12.24
C SER A 95 -16.57 -9.88 -13.16
N GLU A 96 -16.40 -8.68 -12.59
CA GLU A 96 -16.19 -7.44 -13.35
C GLU A 96 -14.73 -6.96 -13.33
N ASP A 97 -14.00 -7.20 -12.24
CA ASP A 97 -12.65 -6.71 -12.04
C ASP A 97 -11.71 -7.76 -11.44
N ALA A 98 -10.42 -7.65 -11.78
CA ALA A 98 -9.35 -8.46 -11.19
C ALA A 98 -8.14 -7.59 -10.88
N PHE A 99 -7.77 -7.51 -9.61
CA PHE A 99 -6.63 -6.72 -9.14
C PHE A 99 -6.01 -7.32 -7.88
N ILE A 100 -4.82 -6.86 -7.53
CA ILE A 100 -4.13 -7.25 -6.30
C ILE A 100 -4.17 -6.07 -5.34
N ALA A 101 -4.86 -6.26 -4.21
CA ALA A 101 -4.85 -5.33 -3.11
C ALA A 101 -3.52 -5.47 -2.35
N VAL A 102 -2.78 -4.38 -2.18
CA VAL A 102 -1.50 -4.35 -1.46
C VAL A 102 -1.47 -3.22 -0.44
N ASN A 103 -0.85 -3.46 0.71
CA ASN A 103 -0.61 -2.39 1.69
C ASN A 103 0.71 -1.64 1.42
N ASP A 104 1.70 -2.33 0.82
CA ASP A 104 3.02 -1.76 0.54
C ASP A 104 3.39 -1.90 -0.94
N PRO A 105 3.32 -0.82 -1.76
CA PRO A 105 3.57 -0.87 -3.19
C PRO A 105 5.05 -1.11 -3.54
N PHE A 106 5.96 -1.07 -2.57
CA PHE A 106 7.38 -1.35 -2.77
C PHE A 106 7.71 -2.85 -2.79
N LEU A 107 6.76 -3.72 -2.43
CA LEU A 107 6.95 -5.16 -2.42
C LEU A 107 6.68 -5.75 -3.82
N PHE A 108 7.51 -5.40 -4.79
CA PHE A 108 7.34 -5.87 -6.17
C PHE A 108 7.53 -7.38 -6.31
N GLN A 109 8.53 -7.95 -5.65
CA GLN A 109 8.84 -9.38 -5.79
C GLN A 109 7.69 -10.31 -5.34
N PRO A 110 7.08 -10.14 -4.14
CA PRO A 110 5.90 -10.94 -3.77
C PRO A 110 4.69 -10.69 -4.68
N LEU A 111 4.54 -9.47 -5.20
CA LEU A 111 3.47 -9.13 -6.13
C LEU A 111 3.65 -9.87 -7.48
N ASP A 112 4.87 -9.90 -8.01
CA ASP A 112 5.21 -10.67 -9.22
C ASP A 112 4.98 -12.17 -9.00
N ASP A 113 5.40 -12.72 -7.86
CA ASP A 113 5.18 -14.14 -7.51
C ASP A 113 3.68 -14.48 -7.53
N ILE A 114 2.81 -13.63 -6.95
CA ILE A 114 1.36 -13.83 -6.97
C ILE A 114 0.84 -13.84 -8.41
N GLN A 115 1.25 -12.88 -9.25
CA GLN A 115 0.79 -12.81 -10.65
C GLN A 115 1.19 -14.05 -11.46
N ILE A 116 2.42 -14.55 -11.24
CA ILE A 116 2.92 -15.78 -11.86
C ILE A 116 2.11 -16.99 -11.42
N ILE A 117 1.87 -17.15 -10.12
CA ILE A 117 1.10 -18.28 -9.57
C ILE A 117 -0.35 -18.28 -10.07
N LEU A 118 -0.96 -17.09 -10.23
CA LEU A 118 -2.31 -16.94 -10.75
C LEU A 118 -2.37 -17.09 -12.28
N GLY A 119 -1.24 -17.12 -12.97
CA GLY A 119 -1.18 -17.18 -14.43
C GLY A 119 -1.75 -15.93 -15.10
N SER A 120 -1.75 -14.79 -14.40
CA SER A 120 -2.34 -13.53 -14.86
C SER A 120 -1.30 -12.41 -14.75
N SER A 121 -0.39 -12.39 -15.72
CA SER A 121 0.64 -11.35 -15.81
C SER A 121 0.00 -10.01 -16.21
N GLY A 122 0.11 -9.00 -15.34
CA GLY A 122 -0.42 -7.66 -15.56
C GLY A 122 -1.74 -7.36 -14.85
N MET A 123 -2.07 -8.07 -13.77
CA MET A 123 -3.19 -7.64 -12.92
C MET A 123 -2.97 -6.20 -12.43
N LYS A 124 -4.04 -5.42 -12.39
CA LYS A 124 -4.00 -4.08 -11.79
C LYS A 124 -3.65 -4.20 -10.30
N VAL A 125 -3.08 -3.14 -9.74
CA VAL A 125 -2.74 -3.05 -8.32
C VAL A 125 -3.60 -1.96 -7.69
N ALA A 126 -4.08 -2.20 -6.48
CA ALA A 126 -4.76 -1.21 -5.66
C ALA A 126 -4.16 -1.17 -4.26
N LEU A 127 -4.04 0.01 -3.68
CA LEU A 127 -3.65 0.18 -2.29
C LEU A 127 -4.86 -0.07 -1.39
N ALA A 128 -4.69 -0.90 -0.35
CA ALA A 128 -5.75 -1.18 0.61
C ALA A 128 -5.22 -1.28 2.05
N PRO A 129 -6.01 -0.87 3.06
CA PRO A 129 -5.67 -1.05 4.46
C PRO A 129 -5.82 -2.52 4.87
N LEU A 130 -5.08 -2.92 5.90
CA LEU A 130 -5.02 -4.30 6.41
C LEU A 130 -6.30 -4.80 7.08
N SER A 131 -7.18 -3.89 7.44
CA SER A 131 -8.36 -4.13 8.28
C SER A 131 -9.68 -4.04 7.52
N SER A 132 -9.66 -4.18 6.18
CA SER A 132 -10.89 -4.26 5.38
C SER A 132 -11.70 -5.50 5.71
#